data_AF-A0A960M3F9-F1
#
_entry.id   AF-A0A960M3F9-F1
#
_cell.length_a   1.000
_cell.length_b   1.000
_cell.length_c   1.000
_cell.angle_alpha   90.00
_cell.angle_beta   90.00
_cell.angle_gamma   90.00
#
_symmetry.space_group_name_H-M   'P 1'
#
loop_
_entity.id
_entity.type
_entity.pdbx_description
1 polymer ?
#
loop_
_entity_poly.entity_id
_entity_poly.type
_entity_poly.pdbx_seq_one_letter_code
_entity_poly.pdbx_strand_id
1 'polypeptide(L)' 'LKSSYSGKLGGFRVDYLDIPKAEVLYLIVVYPKNLKEDLSSEEKREIKALVELLKNEVKV' A
#
# COMPACT_ATOMS: atom_id res chain seq x y z
N LEU A 1 3.22 -9.84 -11.83
CA LEU A 1 4.07 -9.98 -10.61
C LEU A 1 4.46 -11.44 -10.47
N LYS A 2 5.71 -11.82 -10.76
CA LYS A 2 6.17 -13.22 -10.71
C LYS A 2 7.07 -13.38 -9.50
N SER A 3 6.67 -14.19 -8.51
CA SER A 3 7.51 -14.50 -7.35
C SER A 3 8.53 -15.56 -7.73
N SER A 4 9.60 -15.17 -8.42
CA SER A 4 10.76 -16.05 -8.57
C SER A 4 11.47 -16.13 -7.22
N TYR A 5 11.50 -17.30 -6.58
CA TYR A 5 12.66 -17.92 -5.90
C TYR A 5 12.20 -19.20 -5.15
N SER A 6 13.02 -20.24 -5.24
CA SER A 6 12.85 -21.57 -4.65
C SER A 6 13.01 -21.56 -3.12
N GLY A 7 11.99 -22.01 -2.39
CA GLY A 7 11.96 -22.05 -0.91
C GLY A 7 11.04 -20.97 -0.33
N LYS A 8 10.34 -21.25 0.78
CA LYS A 8 9.27 -20.41 1.40
C LYS A 8 9.70 -18.97 1.80
N LEU A 9 10.04 -18.09 0.85
CA LEU A 9 10.60 -16.77 1.12
C LEU A 9 10.05 -15.61 0.26
N GLY A 10 9.00 -15.81 -0.54
CA GLY A 10 8.47 -14.77 -1.44
C GLY A 10 7.23 -14.04 -0.92
N GLY A 11 7.25 -13.47 0.30
CA GLY A 11 6.13 -12.66 0.80
C GLY A 11 6.02 -11.29 0.11
N PHE A 12 4.82 -10.74 0.04
CA PHE A 12 4.58 -9.34 -0.36
C PHE A 12 4.22 -8.51 0.86
N ARG A 13 4.65 -7.25 0.88
CA ARG A 13 4.16 -6.21 1.78
C ARG A 13 3.06 -5.46 1.05
N VAL A 14 1.97 -5.16 1.76
CA VAL A 14 0.83 -4.42 1.23
C VAL A 14 0.51 -3.29 2.18
N ASP A 15 0.67 -2.06 1.72
CA ASP A 15 0.24 -0.87 2.44
C ASP A 15 -1.22 -0.60 2.06
N TYR A 16 -2.08 -0.45 3.07
CA TYR A 16 -3.52 -0.29 2.87
C TYR A 16 -4.08 0.90 3.64
N LEU A 17 -5.19 1.44 3.14
CA LEU A 17 -6.01 2.45 3.81
C LEU A 17 -7.37 1.83 4.12
N ASP A 18 -7.64 1.65 5.41
CA ASP A 18 -8.95 1.24 5.91
C ASP A 18 -9.79 2.48 6.21
N ILE A 19 -11.00 2.54 5.64
CA ILE A 19 -11.99 3.58 5.91
C ILE A 19 -13.28 2.91 6.43
N PRO A 20 -13.37 2.63 7.75
CA PRO A 20 -14.48 1.86 8.31
C PRO A 20 -15.84 2.52 8.11
N LYS A 21 -15.89 3.86 8.17
CA LYS A 21 -17.14 4.62 7.98
C LYS A 21 -17.77 4.43 6.60
N ALA A 22 -16.95 4.13 5.60
CA ALA A 22 -17.39 3.88 4.24
C ALA A 22 -17.42 2.37 3.91
N GLU A 23 -17.02 1.51 4.85
CA GLU A 23 -16.83 0.07 4.65
C GLU A 23 -15.91 -0.25 3.45
N VAL A 24 -14.89 0.59 3.20
CA VAL A 24 -13.95 0.44 2.08
C VAL A 24 -12.53 0.20 2.58
N LEU A 25 -11.86 -0.77 1.95
CA LEU A 25 -10.44 -1.06 2.12
C LEU A 25 -9.69 -0.84 0.80
N TYR A 26 -8.80 0.15 0.77
CA TYR A 26 -7.93 0.41 -0.39
C TYR A 26 -6.56 -0.24 -0.19
N LEU A 27 -6.09 -1.00 -1.18
CA LEU A 27 -4.72 -1.50 -1.25
C LEU A 27 -3.89 -0.50 -2.06
N ILE A 28 -3.00 0.24 -1.39
CA ILE A 28 -2.33 1.42 -1.96
C ILE A 28 -1.04 1.01 -2.68
N VAL A 29 -0.20 0.22 -2.02
CA VAL A 29 1.08 -0.24 -2.60
C VAL A 29 1.28 -1.72 -2.29
N VAL A 30 1.71 -2.49 -3.29
CA VAL A 30 2.09 -3.90 -3.15
C VAL A 30 3.52 -4.07 -3.64
N TYR A 31 4.41 -4.56 -2.80
CA TYR A 31 5.81 -4.78 -3.17
C TYR A 31 6.36 -6.07 -2.57
N PRO A 32 7.30 -6.75 -3.25
CA PRO A 32 7.98 -7.91 -2.69
C PRO A 32 8.72 -7.54 -1.40
N LYS A 33 8.73 -8.44 -0.41
CA LYS A 33 9.42 -8.25 0.88
C LYS A 33 10.91 -7.94 0.73
N ASN A 34 11.55 -8.42 -0.34
CA ASN A 34 12.99 -8.23 -0.59
C ASN A 34 13.33 -6.94 -1.35
N LEU A 35 12.33 -6.17 -1.82
CA LEU A 35 12.57 -5.03 -2.70
C LEU A 35 12.73 -3.72 -1.93
N LYS A 36 12.03 -3.58 -0.80
CA LYS A 36 12.07 -2.35 0.00
C LYS A 36 11.83 -2.64 1.47
N GLU A 37 12.66 -2.09 2.33
CA GLU A 37 12.54 -2.16 3.80
C GLU A 37 11.58 -1.06 4.31
N ASP A 38 11.74 0.17 3.80
CA ASP A 38 10.98 1.35 4.21
C ASP A 38 10.58 2.24 3.02
N LEU A 39 9.48 2.99 3.19
CA LEU A 39 9.06 4.04 2.27
C LEU A 39 9.94 5.28 2.43
N SER A 40 10.37 5.85 1.31
CA SER A 40 11.11 7.11 1.28
C SER A 40 10.22 8.28 1.73
N SER A 41 10.84 9.39 2.11
CA SER A 41 10.10 10.60 2.47
C SER A 41 9.26 11.16 1.31
N GLU A 42 9.70 10.94 0.07
CA GLU A 42 8.97 11.35 -1.13
C GLU A 42 7.74 10.46 -1.37
N GLU A 43 7.90 9.14 -1.27
CA GLU A 43 6.78 8.20 -1.39
C GLU A 43 5.72 8.43 -0.31
N LYS A 44 6.15 8.74 0.91
CA LYS A 44 5.22 9.11 1.99
C LYS A 44 4.41 10.36 1.66
N ARG A 45 5.00 11.34 0.98
CA ARG A 45 4.28 12.55 0.54
C ARG A 45 3.27 12.23 -0.54
N GLU A 46 3.64 11.42 -1.52
CA GLU A 46 2.75 10.99 -2.60
C GLU A 46 1.58 10.16 -2.07
N ILE A 47 1.85 9.19 -1.20
CA ILE A 47 0.82 8.36 -0.54
C ILE A 47 -0.12 9.25 0.29
N LYS A 48 0.41 10.26 1.00
CA LYS A 48 -0.44 11.19 1.75
C LYS A 48 -1.41 11.94 0.85
N ALA A 49 -0.92 12.49 -0.28
CA ALA A 49 -1.78 13.20 -1.22
C ALA A 49 -2.86 12.27 -1.80
N LEU A 50 -2.51 11.03 -2.13
CA LEU A 50 -3.46 10.02 -2.58
C LEU A 50 -4.52 9.69 -1.52
N VAL A 51 -4.12 9.51 -0.26
CA VAL A 51 -5.04 9.24 0.85
C VAL A 51 -6.02 10.39 1.06
N GLU A 52 -5.58 11.64 0.92
CA GLU A 52 -6.46 12.81 1.01
C GLU A 52 -7.49 12.83 -0.12
N LEU A 53 -7.11 12.49 -1.35
CA LEU A 53 -8.02 12.37 -2.48
C LEU A 53 -9.06 11.26 -2.26
N LEU A 54 -8.62 10.08 -1.83
CA LEU A 54 -9.51 8.92 -1.60
C LEU A 54 -10.54 9.21 -0.50
N LYS A 55 -10.13 9.86 0.59
CA LYS A 55 -11.06 10.26 1.67
C LYS A 55 -12.14 11.22 1.20
N ASN A 56 -11.77 12.18 0.34
CA ASN A 56 -12.73 13.10 -0.26
C ASN A 56 -13.73 12.38 -1.19
N GLU A 57 -13.26 11.37 -1.95
CA GLU A 57 -14.12 10.58 -2.84
C GLU A 57 -15.20 9.81 -2.06
N VAL A 58 -14.82 9.17 -0.95
CA VAL A 58 -15.77 8.43 -0.10
C VAL A 58 -16.62 9.32 0.81
N LYS A 59 -16.53 10.66 0.67
CA LYS A 59 -17.26 11.67 1.47
C LYS A 59 -17.09 11.50 2.99
N VAL A 60 -15.87 11.20 3.45
CA VAL A 60 -15.55 11.00 4.88
C VAL A 60 -14.81 12.19 5.47
#